data_AF-A0A178Z455-F1
#
_entry.id   AF-A0A178Z455-F1
#
_cell.length_a   1.000
_cell.length_b   1.000
_cell.length_c   1.000
_cell.angle_alpha   90.00
_cell.angle_beta   90.00
_cell.angle_gamma   90.00
#
_symmetry.space_group_name_H-M   'P 1'
#
loop_
_entity.id
_entity.type
_entity.pdbx_description
1 polymer ?
#
loop_
_entity_poly.entity_id
_entity_poly.type
_entity_poly.pdbx_seq_one_letter_code
_entity_poly.pdbx_strand_id
1 'polypeptide(L)'
;MPAVITPIMATRIQPCAESRSNARRPRQDETESCQTTSPGENITSGYSAVGGQVRSAYTRGNVNPDDSSDGHSNPSGSSSGSAVAVSAGYSPFSIGTETDGSLIVPAGRAALYTIKPTIGLVPQARIVPISSTFDSAGPMAKTPYDMAVLLDVIIDPE
;
A
#
# COMPACT_ATOMS: atom_id res chain seq x y z
N MET A 1 12.38 -11.65 17.02
CA MET A 1 12.89 -11.22 15.69
C MET A 1 12.17 -9.93 15.32
N PRO A 2 12.81 -8.93 14.68
CA PRO A 2 12.11 -7.73 14.26
C PRO A 2 11.09 -8.10 13.16
N ALA A 3 9.86 -7.61 13.29
CA ALA A 3 8.80 -7.76 12.30
C ALA A 3 8.43 -6.38 11.76
N VAL A 4 8.24 -6.27 10.45
CA VAL A 4 7.74 -5.04 9.82
C VAL A 4 6.24 -5.17 9.62
N ILE A 5 5.49 -4.23 10.20
CA ILE A 5 4.04 -4.16 10.06
C ILE A 5 3.75 -2.88 9.27
N THR A 6 2.96 -2.99 8.20
CA THR A 6 2.56 -1.81 7.42
C THR A 6 1.86 -0.81 8.34
N PRO A 7 2.28 0.47 8.43
CA PRO A 7 1.45 1.48 9.04
C PRO A 7 0.20 1.61 8.17
N ILE A 8 -0.98 1.40 8.76
CA ILE A 8 -2.23 1.53 8.02
C ILE A 8 -2.44 3.01 7.73
N MET A 9 -1.88 3.48 6.62
CA MET A 9 -2.11 4.80 6.08
C MET A 9 -3.26 4.66 5.09
N ALA A 10 -4.48 4.53 5.59
CA ALA A 10 -5.59 5.14 4.88
C ALA A 10 -5.25 6.63 4.89
N THR A 11 -4.66 7.15 3.80
CA THR A 11 -4.54 8.59 3.61
C THR A 11 -5.94 9.16 3.64
N ARG A 12 -6.39 9.59 4.82
CA ARG A 12 -7.41 10.60 4.94
C ARG A 12 -6.75 11.85 4.36
N ILE A 13 -6.88 12.03 3.04
CA ILE A 13 -6.59 13.32 2.41
C ILE A 13 -7.52 14.29 3.13
N GLN A 14 -6.95 15.08 4.02
CA GLN A 14 -7.67 16.18 4.64
C GLN A 14 -7.88 17.22 3.52
N PRO A 15 -9.14 17.53 3.14
CA PRO A 15 -9.35 18.52 2.10
C PRO A 15 -9.01 19.91 2.64
N CYS A 16 -8.38 20.69 1.77
CA CYS A 16 -8.21 22.15 1.80
C CYS A 16 -7.72 22.79 3.11
N ALA A 17 -6.43 23.13 3.16
CA ALA A 17 -6.02 24.36 3.83
C ALA A 17 -6.53 25.56 3.01
N GLU A 18 -7.57 26.21 3.54
CA GLU A 18 -8.20 27.41 3.01
C GLU A 18 -7.22 28.60 3.09
N SER A 19 -6.53 28.96 1.99
CA SER A 19 -5.91 30.29 1.92
C SER A 19 -7.00 31.31 1.60
N ARG A 20 -7.38 32.09 2.61
CA ARG A 20 -8.33 33.18 2.52
C ARG A 20 -7.92 34.18 1.43
N SER A 21 -8.64 34.23 0.31
CA SER A 21 -8.92 35.50 -0.39
C SER A 21 -10.03 35.36 -1.43
N ASN A 22 -11.16 35.99 -1.10
CA ASN A 22 -12.20 36.54 -1.97
C ASN A 22 -13.18 35.59 -2.69
N ALA A 23 -14.45 35.74 -2.32
CA ALA A 23 -15.59 34.98 -2.80
C ALA A 23 -16.02 35.37 -4.23
N ARG A 24 -16.11 34.38 -5.11
CA ARG A 24 -17.01 34.39 -6.28
C ARG A 24 -17.40 32.95 -6.61
N ARG A 25 -18.71 32.65 -6.66
CA ARG A 25 -19.22 31.31 -7.00
C ARG A 25 -19.01 31.05 -8.51
N PRO A 26 -18.46 29.90 -8.94
CA PRO A 26 -18.31 29.60 -10.35
C PRO A 26 -19.60 29.02 -10.97
N ARG A 27 -19.74 29.19 -12.30
CA ARG A 27 -20.88 28.79 -13.12
C ARG A 27 -20.78 27.32 -13.55
N GLN A 28 -21.92 26.70 -13.84
CA GLN A 28 -22.09 25.25 -14.10
C GLN A 28 -21.33 24.68 -15.31
N ASP A 29 -20.71 25.51 -16.15
CA ASP A 29 -19.84 25.01 -17.24
C ASP A 29 -18.39 24.72 -16.76
N GLU A 30 -18.04 25.01 -15.50
CA GLU A 30 -16.77 24.60 -14.88
C GLU A 30 -16.84 23.24 -14.15
N THR A 31 -18.03 22.62 -14.07
CA THR A 31 -18.20 21.35 -13.34
C THR A 31 -17.77 20.10 -14.11
N GLU A 32 -17.53 20.18 -15.43
CA GLU A 32 -17.02 19.05 -16.21
C GLU A 32 -15.50 19.06 -16.40
N SER A 33 -14.82 20.19 -16.10
CA SER A 33 -13.35 20.26 -16.01
C SER A 33 -12.84 19.90 -14.61
N CYS A 34 -13.73 19.86 -13.62
CA CYS A 34 -13.47 19.29 -12.30
C CYS A 34 -13.54 17.75 -12.35
N GLN A 35 -12.89 17.13 -13.34
CA GLN A 35 -12.25 15.86 -13.06
C GLN A 35 -11.26 16.15 -11.94
N THR A 36 -11.44 15.43 -10.84
CA THR A 36 -10.73 15.59 -9.58
C THR A 36 -9.22 15.51 -9.78
N THR A 37 -8.60 16.64 -10.11
CA THR A 37 -7.16 16.84 -10.00
C THR A 37 -6.83 16.98 -8.51
N SER A 38 -6.94 15.85 -7.80
CA SER A 38 -6.44 15.73 -6.45
C SER A 38 -4.95 16.11 -6.46
N PRO A 39 -4.43 16.82 -5.46
CA PRO A 39 -2.98 17.04 -5.33
C PRO A 39 -2.30 15.67 -5.19
N GLY A 40 -2.01 15.03 -6.32
CA GLY A 40 -1.71 13.60 -6.37
C GLY A 40 -1.89 12.88 -7.72
N GLU A 41 -2.21 13.55 -8.83
CA GLU A 41 -2.33 12.85 -10.12
C GLU A 41 -1.01 12.26 -10.68
N ASN A 42 0.14 12.59 -10.08
CA ASN A 42 1.46 12.05 -10.45
C ASN A 42 2.24 11.49 -9.25
N ILE A 43 1.57 11.04 -8.18
CA ILE A 43 2.25 10.30 -7.09
C ILE A 43 2.25 8.81 -7.40
N THR A 44 3.44 8.28 -7.66
CA THR A 44 3.67 6.85 -7.90
C THR A 44 3.43 6.05 -6.62
N SER A 45 2.96 4.80 -6.75
CA SER A 45 2.65 3.95 -5.60
C SER A 45 3.86 3.76 -4.67
N GLY A 46 3.59 3.72 -3.37
CA GLY A 46 4.63 3.61 -2.34
C GLY A 46 5.37 4.92 -2.07
N TYR A 47 4.79 6.08 -2.38
CA TYR A 47 5.38 7.38 -2.08
C TYR A 47 5.36 7.71 -0.57
N SER A 48 6.46 8.28 -0.08
CA SER A 48 6.59 8.84 1.27
C SER A 48 7.14 10.27 1.21
N ALA A 49 6.60 11.17 2.04
CA ALA A 49 7.05 12.56 2.12
C ALA A 49 8.52 12.71 2.57
N VAL A 50 9.09 11.69 3.21
CA VAL A 50 10.47 11.72 3.71
C VAL A 50 11.47 11.29 2.64
N GLY A 51 11.14 10.26 1.86
CA GLY A 51 12.09 9.55 0.99
C GLY A 51 11.66 9.40 -0.47
N GLY A 52 10.51 9.96 -0.86
CA GLY A 52 9.93 9.76 -2.18
C GLY A 52 9.40 8.34 -2.36
N GLN A 53 9.47 7.81 -3.57
CA GLN A 53 8.95 6.49 -3.91
C GLN A 53 9.78 5.36 -3.30
N VAL A 54 9.11 4.37 -2.71
CA VAL A 54 9.70 3.11 -2.26
C VAL A 54 10.45 2.42 -3.41
N ARG A 55 11.70 2.02 -3.15
CA ARG A 55 12.60 1.43 -4.15
C ARG A 55 12.78 -0.06 -3.87
N SER A 56 12.25 -0.91 -4.76
CA SER A 56 12.45 -2.36 -4.66
C SER A 56 13.89 -2.74 -4.98
N ALA A 57 14.42 -3.77 -4.30
CA ALA A 57 15.74 -4.33 -4.58
C ALA A 57 15.87 -4.91 -6.00
N TYR A 58 14.74 -5.21 -6.64
CA TYR A 58 14.68 -5.79 -7.98
C TYR A 58 14.50 -4.76 -9.10
N THR A 59 14.29 -3.48 -8.75
CA THR A 59 14.21 -2.40 -9.74
C THR A 59 15.61 -2.17 -10.32
N ARG A 60 15.76 -2.37 -11.63
CA ARG A 60 17.04 -2.15 -12.32
C ARG A 60 17.29 -0.65 -12.44
N GLY A 61 18.40 -0.17 -11.90
CA GLY A 61 18.77 1.24 -11.93
C GLY A 61 18.03 2.07 -10.87
N ASN A 62 17.66 3.30 -11.23
CA ASN A 62 16.87 4.19 -10.40
C ASN A 62 15.39 4.12 -10.78
N VAL A 63 14.54 4.70 -9.93
CA VAL A 63 13.13 4.93 -10.26
C VAL A 63 13.06 5.77 -11.53
N ASN A 64 12.38 5.27 -12.55
CA ASN A 64 12.10 6.05 -13.75
C ASN A 64 10.79 6.85 -13.54
N PRO A 65 10.82 8.19 -13.58
CA PRO A 65 9.62 9.02 -13.38
C PRO A 65 8.62 8.93 -14.53
N ASP A 66 9.07 8.56 -15.74
CA ASP A 66 8.22 8.42 -16.92
C ASP A 66 7.74 6.96 -17.12
N ASP A 67 7.95 6.11 -16.10
CA ASP A 67 7.54 4.71 -16.13
C ASP A 67 6.02 4.59 -15.94
N SER A 68 5.40 3.63 -16.64
CA SER A 68 3.96 3.42 -16.50
C SER A 68 3.62 2.80 -15.13
N SER A 69 2.33 2.75 -14.79
CA SER A 69 1.85 2.04 -13.60
C SER A 69 2.28 0.57 -13.57
N ASP A 70 2.48 -0.05 -14.74
CA ASP A 70 2.95 -1.43 -14.88
C ASP A 70 4.46 -1.56 -15.04
N GLY A 71 5.15 -0.43 -15.07
CA GLY A 71 6.58 -0.28 -15.20
C GLY A 71 7.41 -1.05 -14.18
N HIS A 72 8.69 -1.23 -14.48
CA HIS A 72 9.61 -1.95 -13.59
C HIS A 72 9.91 -1.19 -12.29
N SER A 73 9.66 0.13 -12.29
CA SER A 73 9.97 1.02 -11.17
C SER A 73 8.85 1.07 -10.14
N ASN A 74 7.64 0.61 -10.50
CA ASN A 74 6.49 0.69 -9.62
C ASN A 74 6.47 -0.49 -8.61
N PRO A 75 6.60 -0.24 -7.29
CA PRO A 75 6.51 -1.29 -6.27
C PRO A 75 5.06 -1.75 -6.02
N SER A 76 4.07 -1.14 -6.69
CA SER A 76 2.64 -1.27 -6.44
C SER A 76 2.26 -0.89 -5.00
N GLY A 77 1.07 -1.23 -4.55
CA GLY A 77 0.57 -0.83 -3.23
C GLY A 77 -0.76 -1.48 -2.87
N SER A 78 -1.27 -1.25 -1.66
CA SER A 78 -0.76 -0.29 -0.66
C SER A 78 0.41 -0.79 0.20
N SER A 79 0.66 -2.11 0.29
CA SER A 79 1.69 -2.67 1.19
C SER A 79 3.11 -2.70 0.61
N SER A 80 3.46 -1.72 -0.24
CA SER A 80 4.76 -1.66 -0.94
C SER A 80 5.95 -1.57 0.02
N GLY A 81 5.84 -0.78 1.08
CA GLY A 81 6.91 -0.63 2.08
C GLY A 81 7.25 -1.94 2.78
N SER A 82 6.22 -2.72 3.16
CA SER A 82 6.39 -4.01 3.83
C SER A 82 7.00 -5.06 2.91
N ALA A 83 6.51 -5.16 1.67
CA ALA A 83 7.06 -6.06 0.67
C ALA A 83 8.54 -5.72 0.37
N VAL A 84 8.86 -4.44 0.16
CA VAL A 84 10.24 -4.02 -0.12
C VAL A 84 11.14 -4.17 1.10
N ALA A 85 10.64 -3.97 2.33
CA ALA A 85 11.43 -4.17 3.54
C ALA A 85 11.90 -5.63 3.69
N VAL A 86 11.03 -6.59 3.37
CA VAL A 86 11.40 -8.01 3.39
C VAL A 86 12.37 -8.34 2.26
N SER A 87 12.07 -7.91 1.03
CA SER A 87 12.95 -8.21 -0.11
C SER A 87 14.35 -7.63 0.05
N ALA A 88 14.45 -6.37 0.52
CA ALA A 88 15.71 -5.70 0.82
C ALA A 88 16.46 -6.28 2.03
N GLY A 89 15.82 -7.16 2.82
CA GLY A 89 16.45 -7.81 3.97
C GLY A 89 16.45 -6.99 5.26
N TYR A 90 15.62 -5.95 5.36
CA TYR A 90 15.41 -5.23 6.62
C TYR A 90 14.58 -6.04 7.63
N SER A 91 13.79 -7.01 7.17
CA SER A 91 13.00 -7.91 8.00
C SER A 91 12.93 -9.31 7.38
N PRO A 92 12.90 -10.40 8.18
CA PRO A 92 12.70 -11.76 7.66
C PRO A 92 11.30 -11.96 7.06
N PHE A 93 10.29 -11.28 7.62
CA PHE A 93 8.89 -11.34 7.19
C PHE A 93 8.18 -10.02 7.51
N SER A 94 7.00 -9.81 6.93
CA SER A 94 6.16 -8.64 7.20
C SER A 94 4.68 -8.96 7.16
N ILE A 95 3.88 -8.08 7.75
CA ILE A 95 2.43 -8.14 7.72
C ILE A 95 1.93 -6.93 6.95
N GLY A 96 1.07 -7.16 5.97
CA GLY A 96 0.33 -6.12 5.26
C GLY A 96 -1.18 -6.34 5.30
N THR A 97 -1.90 -5.50 4.57
CA THR A 97 -3.36 -5.57 4.48
C THR A 97 -3.79 -5.56 3.03
N GLU A 98 -4.78 -6.38 2.70
CA GLU A 98 -5.38 -6.44 1.38
C GLU A 98 -6.88 -6.21 1.44
N THR A 99 -7.32 -5.21 0.69
CA THR A 99 -8.72 -5.03 0.28
C THR A 99 -8.92 -5.60 -1.13
N ASP A 100 -8.03 -5.20 -2.05
CA ASP A 100 -8.04 -5.57 -3.46
C ASP A 100 -6.58 -5.60 -3.98
N GLY A 101 -5.93 -6.76 -3.91
CA GLY A 101 -4.57 -6.97 -4.42
C GLY A 101 -3.41 -6.28 -3.66
N SER A 102 -3.68 -5.59 -2.54
CA SER A 102 -2.66 -4.82 -1.80
C SER A 102 -1.61 -5.64 -1.03
N LEU A 103 -1.73 -6.97 -1.00
CA LEU A 103 -0.68 -7.93 -0.64
C LEU A 103 -0.12 -8.58 -1.91
N ILE A 104 -0.99 -9.15 -2.75
CA ILE A 104 -0.60 -9.97 -3.92
C ILE A 104 0.28 -9.19 -4.89
N VAL A 105 -0.12 -7.98 -5.27
CA VAL A 105 0.57 -7.18 -6.28
C VAL A 105 1.94 -6.69 -5.79
N PRO A 106 2.09 -6.05 -4.60
CA PRO A 106 3.40 -5.62 -4.12
C PRO A 106 4.32 -6.81 -3.79
N ALA A 107 3.80 -7.93 -3.28
CA ALA A 107 4.60 -9.13 -3.06
C ALA A 107 5.13 -9.72 -4.38
N GLY A 108 4.30 -9.76 -5.43
CA GLY A 108 4.72 -10.19 -6.77
C GLY A 108 5.83 -9.29 -7.34
N ARG A 109 5.71 -7.97 -7.18
CA ARG A 109 6.73 -6.99 -7.60
C ARG A 109 8.02 -7.07 -6.77
N ALA A 110 7.92 -7.49 -5.51
CA ALA A 110 9.05 -7.65 -4.60
C ALA A 110 9.59 -9.10 -4.54
N ALA A 111 9.16 -9.99 -5.45
CA ALA A 111 9.56 -11.40 -5.49
C ALA A 111 9.39 -12.15 -4.15
N LEU A 112 8.25 -11.94 -3.49
CA LEU A 112 7.88 -12.58 -2.22
C LEU A 112 6.70 -13.53 -2.38
N TYR A 113 6.59 -14.46 -1.43
CA TYR A 113 5.41 -15.28 -1.24
C TYR A 113 4.43 -14.59 -0.29
N THR A 114 3.15 -14.64 -0.65
CA THR A 114 2.05 -14.09 0.13
C THR A 114 0.76 -14.83 -0.19
N ILE A 115 -0.21 -14.73 0.70
CA ILE A 115 -1.61 -15.06 0.42
C ILE A 115 -2.50 -13.97 1.00
N LYS A 116 -3.68 -13.77 0.41
CA LYS A 116 -4.77 -13.07 1.09
C LYS A 116 -5.59 -14.10 1.88
N PRO A 117 -5.57 -14.05 3.22
CA PRO A 117 -6.37 -14.98 4.02
C PRO A 117 -7.87 -14.81 3.78
N THR A 118 -8.64 -15.84 4.15
CA THR A 118 -10.10 -15.76 4.18
C THR A 118 -10.54 -14.60 5.08
N ILE A 119 -11.55 -13.86 4.65
CA ILE A 119 -12.11 -12.75 5.44
C ILE A 119 -12.61 -13.32 6.77
N GLY A 120 -12.20 -12.69 7.87
CA GLY A 120 -12.49 -13.14 9.24
C GLY A 120 -11.52 -14.17 9.82
N LEU A 121 -10.52 -14.67 9.07
CA LEU A 121 -9.51 -15.58 9.63
C LEU A 121 -8.48 -14.86 10.51
N VAL A 122 -8.21 -13.59 10.22
CA VAL A 122 -7.35 -12.72 11.03
C VAL A 122 -8.21 -11.60 11.61
N PRO A 123 -8.12 -11.30 12.92
CA PRO A 123 -8.92 -10.25 13.54
C PRO A 123 -8.75 -8.88 12.89
N GLN A 124 -9.87 -8.29 12.46
CA GLN A 124 -9.87 -6.96 11.83
C GLN A 124 -10.08 -5.80 12.83
N ALA A 125 -10.29 -6.09 14.11
CA ALA A 125 -10.66 -5.08 15.12
C ALA A 125 -9.67 -3.92 15.27
N ARG A 126 -8.42 -4.08 14.80
CA ARG A 126 -7.36 -3.06 14.83
C ARG A 126 -6.86 -2.66 13.44
N ILE A 127 -7.53 -3.13 12.38
CA ILE A 127 -7.27 -2.70 11.01
C ILE A 127 -8.14 -1.46 10.75
N VAL A 128 -7.54 -0.34 10.32
CA VAL A 128 -8.32 0.82 9.88
C VAL A 128 -9.01 0.41 8.57
N PRO A 129 -10.35 0.37 8.55
CA PRO A 129 -11.05 -0.24 7.44
C PRO A 129 -11.06 0.68 6.22
N ILE A 130 -10.71 0.12 5.06
CA ILE A 130 -11.10 0.61 3.74
C ILE A 130 -12.44 -0.04 3.38
N SER A 131 -12.58 -1.34 3.62
CA SER A 131 -13.84 -2.07 3.49
C SER A 131 -13.89 -3.25 4.45
N SER A 132 -14.82 -3.22 5.41
CA SER A 132 -14.98 -4.29 6.41
C SER A 132 -15.29 -5.66 5.81
N THR A 133 -15.79 -5.70 4.58
CA THR A 133 -16.14 -6.96 3.90
C THR A 133 -15.01 -7.54 3.06
N PHE A 134 -13.96 -6.75 2.76
CA PHE A 134 -12.86 -7.18 1.89
C PHE A 134 -11.49 -7.14 2.56
N ASP A 135 -11.32 -6.29 3.58
CA ASP A 135 -10.05 -6.11 4.26
C ASP A 135 -9.58 -7.39 4.98
N SER A 136 -8.34 -7.78 4.74
CA SER A 136 -7.71 -8.91 5.40
C SER A 136 -6.24 -8.61 5.65
N ALA A 137 -5.75 -8.85 6.86
CA ALA A 137 -4.31 -8.80 7.13
C ALA A 137 -3.67 -10.12 6.71
N GLY A 138 -2.48 -10.05 6.10
CA GLY A 138 -1.82 -11.24 5.59
C GLY A 138 -0.29 -11.17 5.65
N PRO A 139 0.37 -12.34 5.63
CA PRO A 139 1.81 -12.48 5.76
C PRO A 139 2.52 -12.34 4.41
N MET A 140 3.70 -11.72 4.41
CA MET A 140 4.64 -11.70 3.29
C MET A 140 6.02 -12.19 3.74
N ALA A 141 6.58 -13.17 3.02
CA ALA A 141 7.87 -13.78 3.34
C ALA A 141 8.64 -14.24 2.10
N LYS A 142 9.93 -14.58 2.27
CA LYS A 142 10.80 -15.08 1.19
C LYS A 142 10.63 -16.57 0.90
N THR A 143 10.02 -17.31 1.83
CA THR A 143 9.76 -18.73 1.68
C THR A 143 8.28 -19.02 2.00
N PRO A 144 7.68 -20.04 1.35
CA PRO A 144 6.30 -20.45 1.67
C PRO A 144 6.20 -21.02 3.10
N TYR A 145 7.28 -21.59 3.63
CA TYR A 145 7.33 -22.09 5.00
C TYR A 145 7.20 -20.95 6.01
N ASP A 146 8.01 -19.90 5.88
CA ASP A 146 7.95 -18.74 6.78
C ASP A 146 6.61 -18.00 6.68
N MET A 147 6.04 -17.95 5.47
CA MET A 147 4.70 -17.40 5.25
C MET A 147 3.63 -18.19 6.01
N ALA A 148 3.67 -19.52 5.97
CA ALA A 148 2.74 -20.39 6.69
C ALA A 148 2.91 -20.25 8.21
N VAL A 149 4.15 -20.27 8.70
CA VAL A 149 4.45 -20.06 10.13
C VAL A 149 3.96 -18.70 10.61
N LEU A 150 4.16 -17.63 9.82
CA LEU A 150 3.67 -16.32 10.18
C LEU A 150 2.14 -16.27 10.16
N LEU A 151 1.49 -16.92 9.20
CA LEU A 151 0.04 -17.04 9.15
C LEU A 151 -0.49 -17.68 10.44
N ASP A 152 0.08 -18.83 10.84
CA ASP A 152 -0.32 -19.55 12.05
C ASP A 152 -0.18 -18.71 13.34
N VAL A 153 0.72 -17.73 13.34
CA VAL A 153 0.91 -16.80 14.48
C VAL A 153 -0.14 -15.68 14.48
N ILE A 154 -0.63 -15.24 13.32
CA ILE A 154 -1.55 -14.10 13.21
C ILE A 154 -3.02 -14.51 13.10
N ILE A 155 -3.31 -15.77 12.79
CA ILE A 155 -4.67 -16.29 12.87
C ILE A 155 -5.11 -16.31 14.33
N ASP A 156 -6.36 -15.92 14.54
CA ASP A 156 -7.03 -16.06 15.83
C ASP A 156 -8.35 -16.80 15.54
N PRO A 157 -8.58 -17.97 16.14
CA PRO A 157 -9.81 -18.73 15.90
C PRO A 157 -11.05 -18.14 16.59
N GLU A 158 -10.91 -17.06 17.37
CA GLU A 158 -12.01 -16.43 18.13
C GLU A 158 -12.70 -15.24 17.43
#